data_AF-A0A7V5HIP6-F1
#
_entry.id   AF-A0A7V5HIP6-F1
#
_cell.length_a   1.000
_cell.length_b   1.000
_cell.length_c   1.000
_cell.angle_alpha   90.00
_cell.angle_beta   90.00
_cell.angle_gamma   90.00
#
_symmetry.space_group_name_H-M   'P 1'
#
loop_
_entity.id
_entity.type
_entity.pdbx_description
1 polymer ?
#
loop_
_entity_poly.entity_id
_entity_poly.type
_entity_poly.pdbx_seq_one_letter_code
_entity_poly.pdbx_strand_id
1 'polypeptide(L)'
;MVMRGLKRNWLILSGIFLGLFLMIFPCWSAGTNFRQEINRIVEEIAHKYSLEPTLIHSIIKIESNYDPWAISPKGAIGLMQLMPTTAAQYGVRDIFDPRENI
;
A
#
# COMPACT_ATOMS: atom_id res chain seq x y z
N MET A 1 10.79 1.21 -66.10
CA MET A 1 10.48 2.59 -65.68
C MET A 1 9.69 2.51 -64.37
N VAL A 2 10.14 3.23 -63.33
CA VAL A 2 9.50 3.48 -62.02
C VAL A 2 9.41 2.33 -61.00
N MET A 3 10.30 2.37 -60.00
CA MET A 3 9.89 2.33 -58.59
C MET A 3 10.79 3.28 -57.78
N ARG A 4 10.34 4.51 -57.59
CA ARG A 4 10.90 5.45 -56.61
C ARG A 4 9.74 6.02 -55.80
N GLY A 5 9.86 5.94 -54.47
CA GLY A 5 9.17 6.87 -53.59
C GLY A 5 8.27 6.25 -52.53
N LEU A 6 8.85 5.57 -51.53
CA LEU A 6 8.18 5.37 -50.24
C LEU A 6 9.18 5.41 -49.06
N LYS A 7 10.21 6.26 -49.12
CA LYS A 7 11.20 6.45 -48.05
C LYS A 7 11.28 7.90 -47.58
N ARG A 8 10.14 8.54 -47.29
CA ARG A 8 10.14 9.93 -46.80
C ARG A 8 9.04 10.24 -45.77
N ASN A 9 8.67 9.28 -44.93
CA ASN A 9 7.75 9.51 -43.81
C ASN A 9 8.19 8.90 -42.46
N TRP A 10 9.34 8.24 -42.41
CA TRP A 10 9.82 7.57 -41.19
C TRP A 10 10.55 8.50 -40.20
N LEU A 11 10.82 9.75 -40.57
CA LEU A 11 11.52 10.72 -39.71
C LEU A 11 10.57 11.67 -38.94
N ILE A 12 9.29 11.74 -39.31
CA ILE A 12 8.30 12.58 -38.61
C ILE A 12 7.61 11.79 -37.48
N LEU A 13 7.61 10.46 -37.56
CA LEU A 13 7.01 9.58 -36.55
C LEU A 13 7.89 9.37 -35.30
N SER A 14 9.20 9.68 -35.36
CA SER A 14 10.11 9.50 -34.22
C SER A 14 10.14 10.67 -33.23
N GLY A 15 9.75 11.88 -33.66
CA GLY A 15 9.85 13.09 -32.83
C GLY A 15 8.66 13.35 -31.90
N ILE A 16 7.44 13.00 -32.32
CA ILE A 16 6.21 13.24 -31.53
C ILE A 16 6.07 12.20 -30.39
N PHE A 17 6.69 11.03 -30.54
CA PHE A 17 6.63 9.95 -29.55
C PHE A 17 7.49 10.22 -28.29
N LEU A 18 8.50 11.10 -28.37
CA LEU A 18 9.38 11.42 -27.23
C LEU A 18 8.84 12.57 -26.36
N GLY A 19 8.00 13.45 -26.90
CA GLY A 19 7.49 14.63 -26.19
C GLY A 19 6.27 14.37 -25.29
N LEU A 20 5.49 13.32 -25.56
CA LEU A 20 4.26 13.01 -24.81
C LEU A 20 4.44 11.95 -23.72
N PHE A 21 5.62 11.32 -23.64
CA PHE A 21 5.87 10.20 -22.72
C PHE A 21 6.13 10.64 -21.26
N LEU A 22 6.41 11.92 -21.01
CA LEU A 22 6.71 12.44 -19.66
C LEU A 22 5.52 13.05 -18.92
N MET A 23 4.33 13.14 -19.54
CA MET A 23 3.18 13.82 -18.94
C MET A 23 2.05 12.86 -18.49
N ILE A 24 2.23 11.54 -18.66
CA ILE A 24 1.25 10.49 -18.29
C ILE A 24 1.81 9.54 -17.20
N PHE A 25 2.75 10.00 -16.37
CA PHE A 25 3.06 9.33 -15.10
C PHE A 25 2.57 10.16 -13.91
N PRO A 26 1.26 10.38 -13.71
CA PRO A 26 0.80 10.71 -12.39
C PRO A 26 0.83 9.43 -11.53
N CYS A 27 1.14 9.62 -10.26
CA CYS A 27 0.81 8.70 -9.17
C CYS A 27 1.80 7.53 -8.92
N TRP A 28 3.03 7.87 -8.51
CA TRP A 28 3.71 7.09 -7.48
C TRP A 28 3.53 7.81 -6.13
N SER A 29 2.38 7.66 -5.48
CA SER A 29 2.17 8.16 -4.10
C SER A 29 1.25 7.25 -3.27
N ALA A 30 1.30 5.93 -3.50
CA ALA A 30 0.49 4.99 -2.71
C ALA A 30 1.10 4.72 -1.32
N GLY A 31 2.43 4.63 -1.22
CA GLY A 31 3.11 4.20 0.01
C GLY A 31 3.15 5.23 1.15
N THR A 32 3.16 6.52 0.84
CA THR A 32 3.21 7.59 1.86
C THR A 32 1.91 7.72 2.64
N ASN A 33 0.77 7.59 1.95
CA ASN A 33 -0.55 7.74 2.56
C ASN A 33 -0.84 6.63 3.58
N PHE A 34 -0.47 5.38 3.27
CA PHE A 34 -0.68 4.25 4.18
C PHE A 34 0.13 4.40 5.47
N ARG A 35 1.42 4.74 5.39
CA ARG A 35 2.25 4.88 6.59
C ARG A 35 1.77 6.01 7.50
N GLN A 36 1.30 7.12 6.92
CA GLN A 36 0.71 8.22 7.68
C GLN A 36 -0.60 7.81 8.35
N GLU A 37 -1.44 7.03 7.67
CA GLU A 37 -2.67 6.48 8.22
C GLU A 37 -2.40 5.59 9.44
N ILE A 38 -1.47 4.62 9.31
CA ILE A 38 -1.10 3.73 10.42
C ILE A 38 -0.54 4.52 11.59
N ASN A 39 0.36 5.50 11.34
CA ASN A 39 0.89 6.33 12.42
C ASN A 39 -0.24 7.07 13.16
N ARG A 40 -1.23 7.62 12.43
CA ARG A 40 -2.38 8.30 13.04
C ARG A 40 -3.22 7.35 13.88
N ILE A 41 -3.55 6.17 13.35
CA ILE A 41 -4.30 5.13 14.06
C ILE A 41 -3.56 4.72 15.34
N VAL A 42 -2.25 4.49 15.25
CA VAL A 42 -1.40 4.10 16.38
C VAL A 42 -1.37 5.20 17.44
N GLU A 43 -1.21 6.46 17.06
CA GLU A 43 -1.24 7.59 18.00
C GLU A 43 -2.59 7.70 18.73
N GLU A 44 -3.70 7.57 18.02
CA GLU A 44 -5.05 7.61 18.60
C GLU A 44 -5.28 6.47 19.61
N ILE A 45 -4.88 5.24 19.25
CA ILE A 45 -5.04 4.05 20.10
C ILE A 45 -4.10 4.11 21.30
N ALA A 46 -2.84 4.49 21.08
CA ALA A 46 -1.85 4.69 22.14
C ALA A 46 -2.36 5.69 23.18
N HIS A 47 -2.90 6.83 22.73
CA HIS A 47 -3.50 7.81 23.63
C HIS A 47 -4.73 7.25 24.37
N LYS A 48 -5.62 6.55 23.67
CA LYS A 48 -6.83 5.95 24.27
C LYS A 48 -6.51 4.97 25.40
N TYR A 49 -5.48 4.15 25.24
CA TYR A 49 -5.09 3.13 26.21
C TYR A 49 -3.91 3.53 27.09
N SER A 50 -3.43 4.78 27.00
CA SER A 50 -2.26 5.28 27.75
C SER A 50 -1.02 4.41 27.56
N LEU A 51 -0.79 3.99 26.32
CA LEU A 51 0.38 3.21 25.90
C LEU A 51 1.37 4.11 25.15
N GLU A 52 2.63 3.71 25.13
CA GLU A 52 3.65 4.34 24.28
C GLU A 52 3.41 3.97 22.80
N PRO A 53 3.27 4.93 21.85
CA PRO A 53 3.09 4.63 20.43
C PRO A 53 4.21 3.74 19.84
N THR A 54 5.43 3.91 20.36
CA THR A 54 6.60 3.12 19.96
C THR A 54 6.46 1.63 20.27
N LEU A 55 5.71 1.28 21.33
CA LEU A 55 5.41 -0.11 21.68
C LEU A 55 4.53 -0.75 20.61
N ILE A 56 3.44 -0.09 20.24
CA ILE A 56 2.50 -0.59 19.23
C ILE A 56 3.21 -0.74 17.87
N HIS A 57 4.00 0.27 17.47
CA HIS A 57 4.82 0.19 16.27
C HIS A 57 5.82 -0.97 16.28
N SER A 58 6.37 -1.32 17.44
CA SER A 58 7.29 -2.46 17.59
C SER A 58 6.55 -3.79 17.41
N ILE A 59 5.34 -3.92 17.97
CA ILE A 59 4.51 -5.12 17.81
C ILE A 59 4.13 -5.30 16.33
N ILE A 60 3.57 -4.26 15.67
CA ILE A 60 3.22 -4.32 14.24
C ILE A 60 4.44 -4.72 13.39
N LYS A 61 5.62 -4.18 13.71
CA LYS A 61 6.85 -4.50 12.98
C LYS A 61 7.25 -5.97 13.13
N ILE A 62 7.10 -6.54 14.32
CA ILE A 62 7.45 -7.94 14.62
C ILE A 62 6.43 -8.91 14.00
N GLU A 63 5.14 -8.58 14.08
CA GLU A 63 4.06 -9.49 13.65
C GLU A 63 3.89 -9.57 12.13
N SER A 64 3.97 -8.43 11.44
CA SER A 64 3.68 -8.36 10.00
C SER A 64 4.66 -7.52 9.19
N ASN A 65 5.57 -6.79 9.84
CA ASN A 65 6.40 -5.78 9.18
C ASN A 65 5.58 -4.76 8.37
N TYR A 66 4.44 -4.32 8.92
CA TYR A 66 3.48 -3.39 8.31
C TYR A 66 2.76 -3.91 7.06
N ASP A 67 2.64 -5.24 6.91
CA ASP A 67 1.82 -5.84 5.85
C ASP A 67 0.38 -6.08 6.35
N PRO A 68 -0.63 -5.30 5.86
CA PRO A 68 -2.02 -5.49 6.26
C PRO A 68 -2.65 -6.77 5.71
N TRP A 69 -2.00 -7.43 4.74
CA TRP A 69 -2.47 -8.67 4.12
C TRP A 69 -1.72 -9.90 4.62
N ALA A 70 -0.88 -9.78 5.66
CA ALA A 70 -0.11 -10.88 6.21
C ALA A 70 -1.03 -11.98 6.76
N ILE A 71 -0.80 -13.23 6.33
CA ILE A 71 -1.53 -14.42 6.82
C ILE A 71 -0.51 -15.45 7.30
N SER A 72 -0.55 -15.81 8.58
CA SER A 72 0.32 -16.85 9.11
C SER A 72 -0.15 -18.27 8.73
N PRO A 73 0.73 -19.29 8.79
CA PRO A 73 0.34 -20.68 8.57
C PRO A 73 -0.74 -21.19 9.53
N LYS A 74 -0.89 -20.55 10.69
CA LYS A 74 -1.92 -20.88 11.69
C LYS A 74 -3.24 -20.14 11.46
N GLY A 75 -3.29 -19.22 10.48
CA GLY A 75 -4.48 -18.45 10.13
C GLY A 75 -4.62 -17.12 10.87
N ALA A 76 -3.55 -16.59 11.45
CA ALA A 76 -3.53 -15.23 11.98
C ALA A 76 -3.46 -14.20 10.83
N ILE A 77 -4.12 -13.05 10.95
CA ILE A 77 -4.36 -12.11 9.85
C ILE A 77 -4.01 -10.67 10.24
N GLY A 78 -3.37 -9.95 9.31
CA GLY A 78 -3.22 -8.51 9.35
C GLY A 78 -2.02 -8.00 10.13
N LEU A 79 -2.04 -6.71 10.44
CA LEU A 79 -0.94 -5.95 11.02
C LEU A 79 -0.45 -6.47 12.37
N MET A 80 -1.37 -6.89 13.24
CA MET A 80 -1.09 -7.44 14.56
C MET A 80 -1.34 -8.95 14.64
N GLN A 81 -1.51 -9.61 13.48
CA GLN A 81 -1.70 -11.07 13.40
C GLN A 81 -2.82 -11.56 14.35
N LEU A 82 -4.02 -10.98 14.21
CA LEU A 82 -5.19 -11.41 14.97
C LEU A 82 -5.69 -12.77 14.46
N MET A 83 -6.00 -13.68 15.38
CA MET A 83 -6.72 -14.90 15.04
C MET A 83 -8.19 -14.56 14.75
N PRO A 84 -8.83 -15.14 13.71
CA PRO A 84 -10.22 -14.86 13.38
C PRO A 84 -11.20 -15.10 14.54
N THR A 85 -10.92 -16.11 15.36
CA THR A 85 -11.69 -16.42 16.57
C THR A 85 -11.59 -15.29 17.61
N THR A 86 -10.39 -14.74 17.82
CA THR A 86 -10.16 -13.60 18.73
C THR A 86 -10.81 -12.34 18.18
N ALA A 87 -10.64 -12.05 16.89
CA ALA A 87 -11.25 -10.90 16.23
C ALA A 87 -12.78 -10.89 16.41
N ALA A 88 -13.42 -12.05 16.23
CA ALA A 88 -14.86 -12.20 16.44
C ALA A 88 -15.29 -11.94 17.90
N GLN A 89 -14.49 -12.36 18.89
CA GLN A 89 -14.79 -12.15 20.31
C GLN A 89 -14.76 -10.67 20.71
N TYR A 90 -13.86 -9.90 20.10
CA TYR A 90 -13.72 -8.45 20.36
C TYR A 90 -14.56 -7.58 19.42
N GLY A 91 -15.36 -8.18 18.54
CA GLY A 91 -16.31 -7.47 17.68
C GLY A 91 -15.70 -6.82 16.44
N VAL A 92 -14.52 -7.28 16.01
CA VAL A 92 -13.90 -6.88 14.74
C VAL A 92 -14.79 -7.36 13.58
N ARG A 93 -15.18 -6.44 12.72
CA ARG A 93 -16.04 -6.65 11.54
C ARG A 93 -15.22 -6.90 10.29
N ASP A 94 -14.12 -6.17 10.12
CA ASP A 94 -13.18 -6.36 9.03
C ASP A 94 -11.76 -6.55 9.57
N ILE A 95 -11.26 -7.78 9.50
CA ILE A 95 -9.93 -8.15 10.02
C ILE A 95 -8.81 -7.55 9.15
N PHE A 96 -9.10 -7.17 7.90
CA PHE A 96 -8.15 -6.50 7.02
C PHE A 96 -8.17 -4.98 7.15
N ASP A 97 -9.16 -4.42 7.86
CA ASP A 97 -9.16 -2.99 8.17
C ASP A 97 -8.04 -2.68 9.19
N PRO A 98 -7.08 -1.80 8.86
CA PRO A 98 -5.96 -1.51 9.75
C PRO A 98 -6.35 -0.93 11.11
N ARG A 99 -7.48 -0.23 11.21
CA ARG A 99 -7.94 0.40 12.45
C ARG A 99 -8.63 -0.62 13.36
N GLU A 100 -9.31 -1.61 12.80
CA GLU A 100 -9.90 -2.69 13.59
C GLU A 100 -8.87 -3.79 13.93
N ASN A 101 -7.80 -3.95 13.14
CA ASN A 101 -6.75 -4.92 13.40
C ASN A 101 -5.73 -4.47 14.46
N ILE A 102 -5.63 -3.17 14.75
CA ILE A 102 -4.76 -2.58 15.78
C ILE A 102 -5.52 -2.37 17.09
#